data_AF-A0A5N0TIA6-F1
#
_entry.id   AF-A0A5N0TIA6-F1
#
_cell.length_a   1.000
_cell.length_b   1.000
_cell.length_c   1.000
_cell.angle_alpha   90.00
_cell.angle_beta   90.00
_cell.angle_gamma   90.00
#
_symmetry.space_group_name_H-M   'P 1'
#
loop_
_entity.id
_entity.type
_entity.pdbx_description
1 polymer ?
#
loop_
_entity_poly.entity_id
_entity_poly.type
_entity_poly.pdbx_seq_one_letter_code
_entity_poly.pdbx_strand_id
1 'polypeptide(L)'
;MENEWIARIVLVVAMVGAGVLLICMANAAASGRLKRNQLAGIRMASTRASDKAWLAAHVRARRATVRAGVISVLGGAFALVPVPMPVVTIGVLVAAVGTLGCVLYGARVGSVAARNVSES
;
A
#
# COMPACT_ATOMS: atom_id res chain seq x y z
N MET A 1 -29.49 11.11 3.64
CA MET A 1 -29.61 9.64 3.78
C MET A 1 -29.04 8.92 2.56
N GLU A 2 -29.61 9.05 1.37
CA GLU A 2 -29.12 8.35 0.16
C GLU A 2 -27.67 8.70 -0.21
N ASN A 3 -27.34 10.00 -0.29
CA ASN A 3 -25.98 10.47 -0.58
C ASN A 3 -24.94 10.00 0.44
N GLU A 4 -25.35 9.80 1.69
CA GLU A 4 -24.47 9.33 2.76
C GLU A 4 -24.11 7.86 2.57
N TRP A 5 -25.08 7.02 2.21
CA TRP A 5 -24.83 5.61 1.92
C TRP A 5 -23.98 5.44 0.66
N ILE A 6 -24.22 6.25 -0.38
CA ILE A 6 -23.35 6.27 -1.57
C ILE A 6 -21.91 6.61 -1.15
N ALA A 7 -21.70 7.65 -0.32
CA ALA A 7 -20.37 8.02 0.14
C ALA A 7 -19.70 6.89 0.94
N ARG A 8 -20.42 6.23 1.85
CA ARG A 8 -19.90 5.09 2.62
C ARG A 8 -19.49 3.94 1.70
N ILE A 9 -20.32 3.57 0.73
CA ILE A 9 -20.03 2.51 -0.24
C ILE A 9 -18.77 2.86 -1.04
N VAL A 10 -18.66 4.11 -1.52
CA VAL A 10 -17.48 4.58 -2.25
C VAL A 10 -16.22 4.48 -1.39
N LEU A 11 -16.27 4.90 -0.12
CA LEU A 11 -15.14 4.81 0.81
C LEU A 11 -14.73 3.36 1.06
N VAL A 12 -15.69 2.45 1.26
CA VAL A 12 -15.44 1.01 1.43
C VAL A 12 -14.75 0.46 0.19
N VAL A 13 -15.33 0.64 -0.99
CA VAL A 13 -14.80 0.08 -2.24
C VAL A 13 -13.39 0.63 -2.52
N ALA A 14 -13.19 1.93 -2.36
CA ALA A 14 -11.89 2.57 -2.60
C ALA A 14 -10.82 2.07 -1.62
N MET A 15 -11.12 2.07 -0.32
CA MET A 15 -10.14 1.70 0.71
C MET A 15 -9.88 0.19 0.76
N VAL A 16 -10.93 -0.64 0.73
CA VAL A 16 -10.76 -2.09 0.71
C VAL A 16 -10.10 -2.53 -0.59
N GLY A 17 -10.52 -1.99 -1.73
CA GLY A 17 -9.91 -2.26 -3.03
C GLY A 17 -8.42 -1.90 -3.06
N ALA A 18 -8.07 -0.68 -2.63
CA ALA A 18 -6.67 -0.26 -2.52
C ALA A 18 -5.87 -1.16 -1.57
N GLY A 19 -6.44 -1.50 -0.41
CA GLY A 19 -5.78 -2.34 0.58
C GLY A 19 -5.50 -3.76 0.08
N VAL A 20 -6.47 -4.39 -0.58
CA VAL A 20 -6.31 -5.70 -1.22
C VAL A 20 -5.25 -5.64 -2.32
N LEU A 21 -5.30 -4.61 -3.18
CA LEU A 21 -4.29 -4.43 -4.23
C LEU A 21 -2.88 -4.28 -3.65
N LEU A 22 -2.70 -3.48 -2.58
CA LEU A 22 -1.42 -3.32 -1.92
C LEU A 22 -0.88 -4.65 -1.37
N ILE A 23 -1.71 -5.47 -0.73
CA ILE A 23 -1.32 -6.77 -0.18
C ILE A 23 -0.93 -7.73 -1.31
N CYS A 24 -1.77 -7.83 -2.35
CA CYS A 24 -1.52 -8.69 -3.50
C CYS A 24 -0.22 -8.32 -4.21
N MET A 25 -0.02 -7.02 -4.49
CA MET A 25 1.19 -6.51 -5.14
C MET A 25 2.44 -6.73 -4.29
N ALA A 26 2.37 -6.49 -2.98
CA ALA A 26 3.50 -6.72 -2.08
C ALA A 26 3.95 -8.19 -2.10
N ASN A 27 3.00 -9.12 -2.08
CA ASN A 27 3.28 -10.56 -2.13
C ASN A 27 3.79 -11.00 -3.51
N ALA A 28 3.18 -10.51 -4.60
CA ALA A 28 3.61 -10.83 -5.95
C ALA A 28 5.02 -10.30 -6.25
N ALA A 29 5.37 -9.10 -5.79
CA ALA A 29 6.68 -8.51 -5.99
C ALA A 29 7.76 -9.17 -5.12
N ALA A 30 7.46 -9.47 -3.86
CA ALA A 30 8.41 -10.13 -2.97
C ALA A 30 8.66 -11.61 -3.33
N SER A 31 7.70 -12.28 -3.98
CA SER A 31 7.88 -13.65 -4.50
C SER A 31 8.57 -13.70 -5.86
N GLY A 32 8.92 -12.56 -6.45
CA GLY A 32 9.51 -12.48 -7.79
C GLY A 32 8.55 -12.75 -8.95
N ARG A 33 7.27 -13.05 -8.67
CA ARG A 33 6.23 -13.21 -9.71
C ARG A 33 6.01 -11.92 -10.49
N LEU A 34 6.07 -10.77 -9.81
CA LEU A 34 6.03 -9.46 -10.44
C LEU A 34 7.45 -9.06 -10.87
N LYS A 35 7.75 -9.32 -12.14
CA LYS A 35 8.99 -8.85 -12.78
C LYS A 35 9.02 -7.32 -12.83
N ARG A 36 10.23 -6.78 -12.94
CA ARG A 36 10.48 -5.34 -13.12
C ARG A 36 9.64 -4.81 -14.29
N ASN A 37 8.77 -3.85 -14.01
CA ASN A 37 7.86 -3.26 -15.01
C ASN A 37 7.67 -1.75 -14.73
N GLN A 38 7.02 -1.05 -15.67
CA GLN A 38 6.79 0.40 -15.56
C GLN A 38 5.48 0.78 -14.86
N LEU A 39 4.64 -0.19 -14.49
CA LEU A 39 3.28 0.07 -14.01
C LEU A 39 3.15 -0.07 -12.49
N ALA A 40 3.86 -1.03 -11.88
CA ALA A 40 3.60 -1.51 -10.53
C ALA A 40 4.90 -1.76 -9.75
N GLY A 41 4.99 -1.27 -8.51
CA GLY A 41 6.12 -1.46 -7.59
C GLY A 41 6.84 -0.16 -7.20
N ILE A 42 7.97 -0.29 -6.49
CA ILE A 42 8.81 0.85 -6.09
C ILE A 42 9.64 1.29 -7.30
N ARG A 43 9.38 2.48 -7.85
CA ARG A 43 9.98 2.98 -9.12
C ARG A 43 11.16 3.95 -8.90
N MET A 44 12.01 3.68 -7.93
CA MET A 44 13.23 4.45 -7.73
C MET A 44 14.32 4.03 -8.71
N ALA A 45 15.32 4.90 -8.94
CA ALA A 45 16.45 4.56 -9.81
C ALA A 45 17.21 3.33 -9.30
N SER A 46 17.42 3.24 -7.97
CA SER A 46 18.10 2.09 -7.35
C SER A 46 17.34 0.78 -7.52
N THR A 47 16.02 0.79 -7.39
CA THR A 47 15.20 -0.43 -7.53
C THR A 47 15.03 -0.88 -8.98
N ARG A 48 15.30 0.01 -9.95
CA ARG A 48 15.26 -0.31 -11.39
C ARG A 48 16.61 -0.70 -11.98
N ALA A 49 17.70 -0.63 -11.23
CA ALA A 49 19.05 -0.90 -11.75
C ALA A 49 19.23 -2.35 -12.23
N SER A 50 18.69 -3.33 -11.48
CA SER A 50 18.77 -4.74 -11.83
C SER A 50 17.57 -5.52 -11.27
N ASP A 51 17.31 -6.71 -11.80
CA ASP A 51 16.25 -7.59 -11.28
C ASP A 51 16.56 -8.07 -9.85
N LYS A 52 17.84 -8.20 -9.50
CA LYS A 52 18.29 -8.48 -8.12
C LYS A 52 17.94 -7.32 -7.18
N ALA A 53 18.23 -6.07 -7.59
CA ALA A 53 17.89 -4.88 -6.83
C ALA A 53 16.36 -4.70 -6.69
N TRP A 54 15.61 -5.02 -7.74
CA TRP A 54 14.14 -5.06 -7.71
C TRP A 54 13.62 -6.03 -6.66
N LEU A 55 14.07 -7.29 -6.69
CA LEU A 55 13.62 -8.30 -5.74
C LEU A 55 14.01 -7.94 -4.31
N ALA A 56 15.26 -7.52 -4.08
CA ALA A 56 15.74 -7.11 -2.75
C ALA A 56 14.91 -5.98 -2.15
N ALA A 57 14.57 -4.97 -2.96
CA ALA A 57 13.71 -3.88 -2.52
C ALA A 57 12.32 -4.34 -2.10
N HIS A 58 11.68 -5.17 -2.93
CA HIS A 58 10.30 -5.60 -2.69
C HIS A 58 10.19 -6.62 -1.57
N VAL A 59 11.18 -7.52 -1.40
CA VAL A 59 11.27 -8.40 -0.24
C VAL A 59 11.36 -7.58 1.05
N ARG A 60 12.22 -6.55 1.08
CA ARG A 60 12.39 -5.71 2.27
C ARG A 60 11.18 -4.84 2.56
N ALA A 61 10.52 -4.32 1.53
CA ALA A 61 9.34 -3.48 1.63
C ALA A 61 8.05 -4.24 1.96
N ARG A 62 8.00 -5.56 1.66
CA ARG A 62 6.80 -6.41 1.77
C ARG A 62 6.00 -6.17 3.05
N ARG A 63 6.65 -6.28 4.22
CA ARG A 63 5.96 -6.17 5.52
C ARG A 63 5.30 -4.79 5.70
N ALA A 64 5.96 -3.73 5.26
CA ALA A 64 5.42 -2.37 5.36
C ALA A 64 4.22 -2.19 4.41
N THR A 65 4.33 -2.66 3.16
CA THR A 65 3.24 -2.55 2.18
C THR A 65 2.04 -3.42 2.55
N VAL A 66 2.24 -4.61 3.13
CA VAL A 66 1.15 -5.44 3.66
C VAL A 66 0.46 -4.74 4.83
N ARG A 67 1.20 -4.13 5.77
CA ARG A 67 0.61 -3.34 6.85
C ARG A 67 -0.19 -2.15 6.31
N ALA A 68 0.32 -1.46 5.30
CA ALA A 68 -0.42 -0.40 4.62
C ALA A 68 -1.76 -0.91 4.09
N GLY A 69 -1.75 -2.06 3.41
CA GLY A 69 -2.98 -2.64 2.89
C GLY A 69 -3.97 -3.07 3.99
N VAL A 70 -3.50 -3.64 5.10
CA VAL A 70 -4.35 -3.98 6.25
C VAL A 70 -4.98 -2.72 6.87
N ILE A 71 -4.20 -1.66 7.08
CA ILE A 71 -4.72 -0.38 7.59
C ILE A 71 -5.79 0.17 6.66
N SER A 72 -5.56 0.12 5.34
CA SER A 72 -6.52 0.58 4.34
C SER A 72 -7.81 -0.25 4.36
N VAL A 73 -7.74 -1.58 4.44
CA VAL A 73 -8.92 -2.46 4.56
C VAL A 73 -9.71 -2.13 5.83
N LEU A 74 -9.04 -1.99 6.98
CA LEU A 74 -9.70 -1.65 8.24
C LEU A 74 -10.34 -0.25 8.20
N GLY A 75 -9.68 0.72 7.57
CA GLY A 75 -10.23 2.06 7.36
C GLY A 75 -11.47 2.04 6.46
N GLY A 76 -11.48 1.22 5.42
CA GLY A 76 -12.65 1.00 4.57
C GLY A 76 -13.79 0.34 5.34
N ALA A 77 -13.52 -0.73 6.08
CA ALA A 77 -14.52 -1.43 6.89
C ALA A 77 -15.14 -0.51 7.97
N PHE A 78 -14.34 0.40 8.54
CA PHE A 78 -14.83 1.39 9.51
C PHE A 78 -15.93 2.31 8.95
N ALA A 79 -15.97 2.55 7.63
CA ALA A 79 -17.02 3.37 7.01
C ALA A 79 -18.43 2.77 7.09
N LEU A 80 -18.54 1.47 7.40
CA LEU A 80 -19.82 0.78 7.61
C LEU A 80 -20.35 0.90 9.05
N VAL A 81 -19.55 1.43 9.98
CA VAL A 81 -19.97 1.60 11.38
C VAL A 81 -21.05 2.68 11.46
N PRO A 82 -22.17 2.46 12.20
CA PRO A 82 -23.28 3.40 12.30
C PRO A 82 -22.98 4.58 13.24
N VAL A 83 -21.91 5.32 12.94
CA VAL A 83 -21.51 6.57 13.58
C VAL A 83 -21.75 7.75 12.64
N PRO A 84 -21.82 9.00 13.15
CA PRO A 84 -21.99 10.19 12.31
C PRO A 84 -20.90 10.31 11.25
N MET A 85 -21.24 10.80 10.04
CA MET A 85 -20.27 10.91 8.94
C MET A 85 -18.99 11.67 9.26
N PRO A 86 -18.97 12.77 10.05
CA PRO A 86 -17.72 13.41 10.42
C PRO A 86 -16.73 12.45 11.11
N VAL A 87 -17.24 11.53 11.93
CA VAL A 87 -16.42 10.50 12.61
C VAL A 87 -15.87 9.50 11.60
N VAL A 88 -16.71 9.05 10.66
CA VAL A 88 -16.27 8.18 9.55
C VAL A 88 -15.16 8.85 8.74
N THR A 89 -15.37 10.10 8.33
CA THR A 89 -14.42 10.87 7.51
C THR A 89 -13.07 11.00 8.21
N ILE A 90 -13.06 11.37 9.50
CA ILE A 90 -11.82 11.46 10.28
C ILE A 90 -11.12 10.10 10.37
N GLY A 91 -11.87 9.03 10.69
CA GLY A 91 -11.30 7.68 10.77
C GLY A 91 -10.68 7.21 9.45
N VAL A 92 -11.37 7.44 8.33
CA VAL A 92 -10.85 7.11 6.99
C VAL A 92 -9.62 7.96 6.64
N LEU A 93 -9.61 9.25 6.98
CA LEU A 93 -8.44 10.11 6.77
C LEU A 93 -7.22 9.62 7.56
N VAL A 94 -7.41 9.26 8.84
CA VAL A 94 -6.35 8.69 9.67
C VAL A 94 -5.82 7.39 9.06
N ALA A 95 -6.71 6.50 8.61
CA ALA A 95 -6.32 5.26 7.94
C ALA A 95 -5.57 5.52 6.61
N ALA A 96 -6.01 6.50 5.83
CA ALA A 96 -5.36 6.90 4.58
C ALA A 96 -3.94 7.44 4.83
N VAL A 97 -3.77 8.32 5.82
CA VAL A 97 -2.45 8.84 6.22
C VAL A 97 -1.54 7.71 6.74
N GLY A 98 -2.07 6.80 7.57
CA GLY A 98 -1.33 5.64 8.06
C GLY A 98 -0.89 4.70 6.92
N THR A 99 -1.78 4.49 5.94
CA THR A 99 -1.49 3.72 4.72
C THR A 99 -0.36 4.38 3.93
N LEU A 100 -0.47 5.68 3.65
CA LEU A 100 0.56 6.47 2.96
C LEU A 100 1.91 6.40 3.69
N GLY A 101 1.92 6.60 5.00
CA GLY A 101 3.14 6.51 5.81
C GLY A 101 3.82 5.14 5.70
N CYS A 102 3.05 4.05 5.75
CA CYS A 102 3.58 2.70 5.59
C CYS A 102 4.12 2.45 4.17
N VAL A 103 3.44 2.94 3.12
CA VAL A 103 3.91 2.83 1.74
C VAL A 103 5.22 3.61 1.54
N LEU A 104 5.30 4.84 2.03
CA LEU A 104 6.50 5.67 1.94
C LEU A 104 7.67 5.04 2.71
N TYR A 105 7.40 4.50 3.90
CA TYR A 105 8.39 3.76 4.67
C TYR A 105 8.88 2.52 3.90
N GLY A 106 7.95 1.74 3.32
CA GLY A 106 8.25 0.60 2.45
C GLY A 106 9.14 0.98 1.27
N ALA A 107 8.82 2.09 0.59
CA ALA A 107 9.61 2.63 -0.50
C ALA A 107 11.02 3.03 -0.05
N ARG A 108 11.15 3.67 1.12
CA ARG A 108 12.45 4.06 1.69
C ARG A 108 13.32 2.84 2.00
N VAL A 109 12.80 1.88 2.77
CA VAL A 109 13.58 0.68 3.15
C VAL A 109 13.90 -0.21 1.95
N GLY A 110 12.99 -0.30 0.97
CA GLY A 110 13.24 -1.03 -0.27
C GLY A 110 14.32 -0.36 -1.11
N SER A 111 14.32 0.97 -1.19
CA SER A 111 15.33 1.73 -1.94
C SER A 111 16.72 1.59 -1.35
N VAL A 112 16.84 1.55 -0.01
CA VAL A 112 18.10 1.29 0.68
C VAL A 112 18.59 -0.14 0.39
N ALA A 113 17.71 -1.14 0.50
CA ALA A 113 18.08 -2.53 0.20
C ALA A 113 18.55 -2.72 -1.25
N ALA A 114 17.93 -2.03 -2.22
CA ALA A 114 18.37 -2.06 -3.61
C ALA A 114 19.78 -1.49 -3.81
N ARG A 115 20.12 -0.37 -3.14
CA ARG A 115 21.44 0.26 -3.25
C ARG A 115 22.55 -0.66 -2.75
N ASN A 116 22.33 -1.31 -1.61
CA ASN A 116 23.30 -2.22 -1.03
C ASN A 116 23.63 -3.42 -1.94
N VAL A 117 22.70 -3.83 -2.82
CA VAL A 117 22.90 -4.93 -3.78
C VAL A 117 23.50 -4.44 -5.11
N SER A 118 23.41 -3.14 -5.42
CA SER A 118 24.07 -2.57 -6.61
C SER A 118 25.53 -2.21 -6.37
N GLU A 119 25.92 -2.00 -5.11
CA GLU A 119 27.30 -1.67 -4.71
C GLU A 119 28.17 -2.92 -4.42
N SER A 120 27.57 -4.12 -4.43
CA SER A 120 28.21 -5.43 -4.23
C SER A 120 28.45 -6.17 -5.54
#